data_AF-F9WVQ6-F1
#
_entry.id   AF-F9WVQ6-F1
#
_cell.length_a   1.000
_cell.length_b   1.000
_cell.length_c   1.000
_cell.angle_alpha   90.00
_cell.angle_beta   90.00
_cell.angle_gamma   90.00
#
_symmetry.space_group_name_H-M   'P 1'
#
loop_
_entity.id
_entity.type
_entity.pdbx_description
1 polymer ?
#
loop_
_entity_poly.entity_id
_entity_poly.type
_entity_poly.pdbx_seq_one_letter_code
_entity_poly.pdbx_strand_id
1 'polypeptide(L)'
;MLGERVAGCAARSCGGHQPKTIVLLQGSKAESRHTETGKLLKLKAMLRREFRDWADFSKNMRWEIVYVQHPYTRLFERWKRYDRTEVLKKGGKTDDEYNERQTAHGAEQVFWETEVDQYAMKIVDDLLAALIVCLNAR
;
A
#
# COMPACT_ATOMS: atom_id res chain seq x y z
N MET A 1 -6.67 -27.56 43.63
CA MET A 1 -7.18 -27.51 42.25
C MET A 1 -6.61 -26.24 41.64
N LEU A 2 -5.53 -26.30 40.85
CA LEU A 2 -5.52 -26.55 39.40
C LEU A 2 -6.45 -25.57 38.66
N GLY A 3 -5.99 -24.68 37.80
CA GLY A 3 -4.63 -24.48 37.29
C GLY A 3 -4.55 -23.22 36.42
N GLU A 4 -3.34 -22.66 36.35
CA GLU A 4 -2.93 -21.72 35.32
C GLU A 4 -3.21 -22.32 33.94
N ARG A 5 -3.88 -21.55 33.07
CA ARG A 5 -3.82 -21.78 31.63
C ARG A 5 -2.81 -20.82 31.04
N VAL A 6 -1.57 -21.29 30.99
CA VAL A 6 -0.62 -20.88 29.95
C VAL A 6 -1.05 -21.56 28.65
N ALA A 7 -1.46 -20.76 27.67
CA ALA A 7 -1.49 -21.13 26.26
C ALA A 7 -1.67 -19.83 25.47
N GLY A 8 -0.75 -19.34 24.66
CA GLY A 8 0.57 -19.79 24.28
C GLY A 8 0.98 -18.82 23.20
N CYS A 9 2.01 -18.00 23.44
CA CYS A 9 2.66 -17.29 22.36
C CYS A 9 3.27 -18.36 21.45
N ALA A 10 2.54 -18.71 20.40
CA ALA A 10 3.12 -19.43 19.27
C ALA A 10 4.18 -18.49 18.69
N ALA A 11 5.40 -18.62 19.21
CA ALA A 11 6.59 -18.12 18.57
C ALA A 11 6.62 -18.74 17.18
N ARG A 12 6.20 -17.95 16.17
CA ARG A 12 6.43 -18.26 14.77
C ARG A 12 7.92 -18.09 14.53
N SER A 13 8.72 -19.06 14.95
CA SER A 13 10.10 -19.18 14.49
C SER A 13 10.05 -19.67 13.04
N CYS A 14 10.06 -18.73 12.08
CA CYS A 14 10.25 -19.05 10.67
C CYS A 14 11.12 -17.97 10.02
N GLY A 15 12.44 -18.24 10.02
CA GLY A 15 13.46 -17.49 9.27
C GLY A 15 13.99 -16.27 10.02
N GLY A 16 15.32 -16.16 10.14
CA GLY A 16 16.03 -14.99 10.66
C GLY A 16 15.93 -13.75 9.77
N HIS A 17 14.73 -13.43 9.30
CA HIS A 17 14.42 -12.19 8.61
C HIS A 17 13.75 -11.25 9.61
N GLN A 18 14.41 -10.13 9.89
CA GLN A 18 13.77 -9.04 10.60
C GLN A 18 12.50 -8.62 9.83
N PRO A 19 11.42 -8.22 10.53
CA PRO A 19 10.22 -7.72 9.89
C PRO A 19 10.60 -6.58 8.94
N LYS A 20 10.28 -6.73 7.65
CA LYS A 20 10.52 -5.69 6.65
C LYS A 20 9.21 -4.97 6.39
N THR A 21 9.27 -3.66 6.28
CA THR A 21 8.12 -2.83 5.89
C THR A 21 8.48 -2.02 4.65
N ILE A 22 7.62 -2.06 3.64
CA ILE A 22 7.66 -1.11 2.54
C ILE A 22 6.59 -0.05 2.81
N VAL A 23 7.01 1.21 2.87
CA VAL A 23 6.12 2.35 3.07
C VAL A 23 6.04 3.13 1.76
N LEU A 24 4.84 3.24 1.20
CA LEU A 24 4.57 4.09 0.06
C LEU A 24 3.98 5.41 0.54
N LEU A 25 4.73 6.49 0.37
CA LEU A 25 4.29 7.84 0.73
C LEU A 25 3.66 8.52 -0.48
N GLN A 26 2.39 8.91 -0.39
CA GLN A 26 1.69 9.63 -1.44
C GLN A 26 1.23 11.01 -0.93
N GLY A 27 1.93 12.05 -1.35
CA GLY A 27 1.50 13.44 -1.14
C GLY A 27 0.48 13.89 -2.19
N SER A 28 -0.65 14.44 -1.76
CA SER A 28 -1.62 15.11 -2.66
C SER A 28 -1.79 16.57 -2.29
N LYS A 29 -1.57 17.47 -3.26
CA LYS A 29 -1.90 18.91 -3.15
C LYS A 29 -3.37 19.22 -3.46
N ALA A 30 -4.12 18.28 -4.03
CA ALA A 30 -5.50 18.48 -4.46
C ALA A 30 -6.43 17.37 -3.90
N GLU A 31 -7.73 17.67 -3.85
CA GLU A 31 -8.78 16.85 -3.24
C GLU A 31 -9.01 15.47 -3.90
N SER A 32 -8.42 15.21 -5.07
CA SER A 32 -8.63 13.97 -5.80
C SER A 32 -7.32 13.38 -6.31
N ARG A 33 -6.90 12.27 -5.70
CA ARG A 33 -6.16 11.22 -6.41
C ARG A 33 -6.59 9.85 -5.92
N HIS A 34 -7.34 9.16 -6.77
CA HIS A 34 -7.49 7.72 -6.67
C HIS A 34 -6.11 7.07 -6.89
N THR A 35 -5.64 6.33 -5.89
CA THR A 35 -4.61 5.31 -6.14
C THR A 35 -5.34 4.14 -6.76
N GLU A 36 -5.36 4.09 -8.08
CA GLU A 36 -5.87 2.93 -8.80
C GLU A 36 -5.00 1.71 -8.45
N THR A 37 -5.63 0.56 -8.23
CA THR A 37 -4.96 -0.75 -8.04
C THR A 37 -3.92 -1.03 -9.13
N GLY A 38 -4.16 -0.54 -10.35
CA GLY A 38 -3.21 -0.64 -11.46
C GLY A 38 -1.86 0.05 -11.22
N LYS A 39 -1.79 1.06 -10.34
CA LYS A 39 -0.53 1.69 -9.94
C LYS A 39 0.29 0.80 -9.02
N LEU A 40 -0.35 0.09 -8.07
CA LEU A 40 0.34 -0.89 -7.22
C LEU A 40 0.88 -2.04 -8.05
N LEU A 41 0.07 -2.55 -8.99
CA LEU A 41 0.50 -3.63 -9.89
C LEU A 41 1.76 -3.23 -10.67
N LYS A 42 1.78 -2.01 -11.23
CA LYS A 42 2.96 -1.47 -11.92
C LYS A 42 4.16 -1.31 -10.99
N LEU A 43 3.96 -0.81 -9.77
CA LEU A 43 5.02 -0.69 -8.77
C LEU A 43 5.65 -2.05 -8.45
N LYS A 44 4.83 -3.05 -8.12
CA LYS A 44 5.29 -4.42 -7.88
C LYS A 44 6.01 -5.02 -9.08
N ALA A 45 5.58 -4.71 -10.31
CA ALA A 45 6.27 -5.14 -11.52
C ALA A 45 7.64 -4.47 -11.67
N MET A 46 7.75 -3.18 -11.38
CA MET A 46 9.04 -2.48 -11.35
C MET A 46 9.96 -3.06 -10.27
N LEU A 47 9.49 -3.23 -9.04
CA LEU A 47 10.29 -3.81 -7.95
C LEU A 47 10.80 -5.22 -8.32
N ARG A 48 9.96 -6.06 -8.93
CA ARG A 48 10.38 -7.37 -9.45
C ARG A 48 11.45 -7.28 -10.54
N ARG A 49 11.42 -6.25 -11.37
CA ARG A 49 12.38 -6.07 -12.46
C ARG A 49 13.72 -5.54 -11.96
N GLU A 50 13.70 -4.58 -11.04
CA GLU A 50 14.91 -3.89 -10.57
C GLU A 50 15.67 -4.72 -9.51
N PHE A 51 14.98 -5.57 -8.73
CA PHE A 51 15.60 -6.38 -7.68
C PHE A 51 15.61 -7.87 -8.06
N ARG A 52 16.82 -8.42 -8.33
CA ARG A 52 17.01 -9.83 -8.76
C ARG A 52 16.35 -10.86 -7.84
N ASP A 53 16.40 -10.64 -6.53
CA ASP A 53 15.87 -11.57 -5.52
C ASP A 53 14.57 -11.06 -4.89
N TRP A 54 13.79 -10.25 -5.62
CA TRP A 54 12.58 -9.63 -5.08
C TRP A 54 11.61 -10.64 -4.47
N ALA A 55 11.42 -11.80 -5.11
CA ALA A 55 10.49 -12.83 -4.64
C ALA A 55 10.86 -13.36 -3.25
N ASP A 56 12.16 -13.57 -2.99
CA ASP A 56 12.65 -13.99 -1.68
C ASP A 56 12.73 -12.82 -0.69
N PHE A 57 13.16 -11.65 -1.18
CA PHE A 57 13.29 -10.44 -0.37
C PHE A 57 11.96 -9.95 0.20
N SER A 58 10.90 -10.04 -0.59
CA SER A 58 9.55 -9.57 -0.26
C SER A 58 8.75 -10.55 0.63
N LYS A 59 9.30 -11.74 0.94
CA LYS A 59 8.66 -12.69 1.86
C LYS A 59 8.46 -12.05 3.23
N ASN A 60 7.24 -12.21 3.76
CA ASN A 60 6.81 -11.68 5.06
C ASN A 60 6.97 -10.15 5.21
N MET A 61 7.00 -9.41 4.09
CA MET A 61 7.07 -7.96 4.11
C MET A 61 5.70 -7.35 4.39
N ARG A 62 5.62 -6.41 5.31
CA ARG A 62 4.44 -5.58 5.56
C ARG A 62 4.38 -4.45 4.53
N TRP A 63 3.19 -4.20 3.99
CA TRP A 63 2.97 -3.12 3.03
C TRP A 63 2.16 -2.03 3.70
N GLU A 64 2.70 -0.82 3.71
CA GLU A 64 2.07 0.36 4.29
C GLU A 64 1.96 1.45 3.24
N ILE A 65 0.82 2.15 3.18
CA ILE A 65 0.64 3.30 2.29
C ILE A 65 0.14 4.48 3.11
N VAL A 66 0.90 5.56 3.08
CA VAL A 66 0.61 6.77 3.83
C VAL A 66 0.22 7.88 2.86
N TYR A 67 -1.04 8.30 2.93
CA TYR A 67 -1.56 9.43 2.20
C TYR A 67 -1.35 10.71 3.00
N VAL A 68 -0.49 11.59 2.49
CA VAL A 68 -0.22 12.89 3.11
C VAL A 68 -1.02 13.96 2.38
N GLN A 69 -1.91 14.59 3.12
CA GLN A 69 -2.83 15.60 2.62
C GLN A 69 -2.43 17.02 3.09
N HIS A 70 -2.72 17.99 2.21
CA HIS A 70 -2.52 19.40 2.48
C HIS A 70 -3.50 19.92 3.55
N PRO A 71 -3.11 20.89 4.41
CA PRO A 71 -3.99 21.47 5.45
C PRO A 71 -5.33 21.99 4.91
N TYR A 72 -5.34 22.54 3.71
CA TYR A 72 -6.56 23.07 3.08
C TYR A 72 -7.40 22.04 2.31
N THR A 73 -7.00 20.76 2.29
CA THR A 73 -7.79 19.70 1.65
C THR A 73 -8.74 19.03 2.65
N ARG A 74 -9.92 18.62 2.17
CA ARG A 74 -10.86 17.81 2.95
C ARG A 74 -10.22 16.45 3.25
N LEU A 75 -10.29 16.04 4.52
CA LEU A 75 -9.85 14.70 4.94
C LEU A 75 -10.65 13.65 4.16
N PHE A 76 -9.99 12.58 3.73
CA PHE A 76 -10.72 11.43 3.19
C PHE A 76 -11.53 10.78 4.33
N GLU A 77 -12.79 11.19 4.48
CA GLU A 77 -13.71 10.70 5.53
C GLU A 77 -14.08 9.22 5.33
N ARG A 78 -13.98 8.73 4.09
CA ARG A 78 -14.29 7.35 3.77
C ARG A 78 -13.42 6.86 2.64
N TRP A 79 -12.83 5.71 2.88
CA TRP A 79 -12.15 4.95 1.85
C TRP A 79 -13.25 4.37 1.00
N LYS A 80 -13.55 5.04 -0.11
CA LYS A 80 -14.49 4.47 -1.07
C LYS A 80 -13.84 3.19 -1.59
N ARG A 81 -14.37 2.05 -1.12
CA ARG A 81 -14.24 0.76 -1.82
C ARG A 81 -14.45 1.08 -3.29
N TYR A 82 -13.42 0.84 -4.09
CA TYR A 82 -13.55 1.12 -5.50
C TYR A 82 -14.59 0.13 -6.03
N ASP A 83 -15.67 0.65 -6.63
CA ASP A 83 -16.51 -0.17 -7.50
C ASP A 83 -15.64 -0.60 -8.66
N ARG A 84 -15.27 -1.87 -8.66
CA ARG A 84 -14.57 -2.63 -9.71
C ARG A 84 -14.23 -1.77 -10.93
N THR A 85 -13.03 -1.20 -10.99
CA THR A 85 -12.53 -0.60 -12.24
C THR A 85 -12.36 -1.74 -13.22
N GLU A 86 -13.35 -1.95 -14.09
CA GLU A 86 -13.24 -2.90 -15.18
C GLU A 86 -12.01 -2.51 -16.01
N VAL A 87 -11.08 -3.44 -16.21
CA VAL A 87 -9.98 -3.22 -17.15
C VAL A 87 -10.65 -3.00 -18.50
N LEU A 88 -10.60 -1.79 -19.05
CA LEU A 88 -11.19 -1.54 -20.37
C LEU A 88 -10.42 -2.35 -21.42
N LYS A 89 -11.15 -3.09 -22.26
CA LYS A 89 -10.57 -3.82 -23.39
C LYS A 89 -9.97 -2.80 -24.37
N LYS A 90 -8.64 -2.67 -24.36
CA LYS A 90 -7.94 -1.88 -25.38
C LYS A 90 -8.03 -2.60 -26.72
N GLY A 91 -8.35 -1.87 -27.78
CA GLY A 91 -8.37 -2.40 -29.15
C GLY A 91 -7.01 -3.03 -29.49
N GLY A 92 -7.05 -4.25 -30.04
CA GLY A 92 -5.85 -5.00 -30.45
C GLY A 92 -5.35 -6.07 -29.47
N LYS A 93 -6.08 -6.37 -28.38
CA LYS A 93 -5.75 -7.48 -27.47
C LYS A 93 -6.60 -8.70 -27.72
N THR A 94 -5.98 -9.88 -27.64
CA THR A 94 -6.69 -11.16 -27.61
C THR A 94 -7.53 -11.28 -26.34
N ASP A 95 -8.57 -12.09 -26.38
CA ASP A 95 -9.44 -12.34 -25.21
C ASP A 95 -8.65 -12.96 -24.05
N ASP A 96 -7.64 -13.77 -24.34
CA ASP A 96 -6.76 -14.39 -23.35
C ASP A 96 -5.92 -13.33 -22.62
N GLU A 97 -5.26 -12.42 -23.34
CA GLU A 97 -4.48 -11.34 -22.71
C GLU A 97 -5.34 -10.39 -21.87
N TYR A 98 -6.61 -10.24 -22.24
CA TYR A 98 -7.57 -9.44 -21.49
C TYR A 98 -7.97 -10.14 -20.18
N ASN A 99 -8.30 -11.43 -20.25
CA ASN A 99 -8.70 -12.23 -19.10
C ASN A 99 -7.56 -12.36 -18.07
N GLU A 100 -6.32 -12.56 -18.53
CA GLU A 100 -5.14 -12.60 -17.66
C GLU A 100 -4.94 -11.27 -16.91
N ARG A 101 -5.06 -10.14 -17.61
CA ARG A 101 -4.95 -8.81 -16.97
C ARG A 101 -6.04 -8.56 -15.96
N GLN A 102 -7.26 -8.98 -16.26
CA GLN A 102 -8.39 -8.85 -15.35
C GLN A 102 -8.18 -9.70 -14.09
N THR A 103 -7.68 -10.92 -14.26
CA THR A 103 -7.35 -11.83 -13.14
C THR A 103 -6.24 -11.24 -12.27
N ALA A 104 -5.16 -10.74 -12.87
CA ALA A 104 -4.08 -10.09 -12.14
C ALA A 104 -4.58 -8.85 -11.38
N HIS A 105 -5.41 -8.02 -12.02
CA HIS A 105 -6.03 -6.87 -11.36
C HIS A 105 -6.90 -7.27 -10.16
N GLY A 106 -7.68 -8.34 -10.29
CA GLY A 106 -8.50 -8.88 -9.20
C GLY A 106 -7.66 -9.38 -8.03
N ALA A 107 -6.59 -10.13 -8.30
CA ALA A 107 -5.67 -10.61 -7.26
C ALA A 107 -4.98 -9.45 -6.54
N GLU A 108 -4.55 -8.43 -7.29
CA GLU A 108 -3.93 -7.23 -6.70
C GLU A 108 -4.92 -6.40 -5.86
N GLN A 109 -6.20 -6.40 -6.23
CA GLN A 109 -7.24 -5.75 -5.43
C GLN A 109 -7.45 -6.46 -4.09
N VAL A 110 -7.54 -7.79 -4.10
CA VAL A 110 -7.63 -8.57 -2.86
C VAL A 110 -6.42 -8.29 -1.97
N PHE A 111 -5.22 -8.34 -2.55
CA PHE A 111 -4.00 -8.00 -1.82
C PHE A 111 -4.03 -6.59 -1.22
N TRP A 112 -4.47 -5.59 -1.99
CA TRP A 112 -4.59 -4.21 -1.54
C TRP A 112 -5.54 -4.06 -0.34
N GLU A 113 -6.60 -4.86 -0.30
CA GLU A 113 -7.61 -4.79 0.75
C GLU A 113 -7.24 -5.59 2.01
N THR A 114 -6.45 -6.66 1.88
CA THR A 114 -6.17 -7.58 3.01
C THR A 114 -4.76 -7.46 3.57
N GLU A 115 -3.76 -7.13 2.73
CA GLU A 115 -2.34 -7.18 3.11
C GLU A 115 -1.69 -5.79 3.20
N VAL A 116 -2.37 -4.74 2.73
CA VAL A 116 -1.84 -3.37 2.71
C VAL A 116 -2.51 -2.52 3.78
N ASP A 117 -1.75 -2.23 4.83
CA ASP A 117 -2.12 -1.22 5.80
C ASP A 117 -2.05 0.16 5.17
N GLN A 118 -3.08 0.96 5.37
CA GLN A 118 -3.21 2.24 4.70
C GLN A 118 -3.56 3.29 5.75
N TYR A 119 -2.98 4.46 5.60
CA TYR A 119 -3.05 5.55 6.57
C TYR A 119 -3.34 6.85 5.83
N ALA A 120 -4.17 7.70 6.42
CA ALA A 120 -4.35 9.06 5.96
C ALA A 120 -3.87 10.01 7.04
N MET A 121 -2.99 10.94 6.67
CA MET A 121 -2.47 11.98 7.53
C MET A 121 -2.73 13.32 6.86
N LYS A 122 -3.24 14.27 7.65
CA LYS A 122 -3.33 15.66 7.26
C LYS A 122 -2.23 16.45 7.93
N ILE A 123 -1.49 17.21 7.14
CA ILE A 123 -0.54 18.17 7.69
C ILE A 123 -1.39 19.30 8.29
N VAL A 124 -1.24 19.51 9.59
CA VAL A 124 -1.84 20.64 10.31
C VAL A 124 -0.86 21.81 10.34
N ASP A 125 -1.37 23.02 10.51
CA ASP A 125 -0.58 24.26 10.40
C ASP A 125 0.62 24.28 11.35
N ASP A 126 0.45 23.78 12.59
CA ASP A 126 1.56 23.70 13.57
C ASP A 126 2.68 22.76 13.12
N LEU A 127 2.31 21.60 12.54
CA LEU A 127 3.29 20.66 12.00
C LEU A 127 3.99 21.24 10.76
N LEU A 128 3.25 21.94 9.91
CA LEU A 128 3.81 22.61 8.74
C LEU A 128 4.81 23.70 9.17
N ALA A 129 4.45 24.51 10.15
CA ALA A 129 5.33 25.54 10.71
C ALA A 129 6.60 24.93 11.29
N ALA A 130 6.49 23.86 12.08
CA ALA A 130 7.65 23.14 12.63
C ALA A 130 8.56 22.56 11.54
N LEU A 131 7.98 21.94 10.50
CA LEU A 131 8.73 21.40 9.37
C LEU A 131 9.46 22.50 8.59
N ILE A 132 8.83 23.65 8.37
CA ILE A 132 9.43 24.80 7.69
C ILE A 132 10.64 25.31 8.49
N VAL A 133 10.52 25.44 9.81
CA VAL A 133 11.63 25.85 10.67
C VAL A 133 12.79 24.85 10.59
N CYS A 134 12.52 23.55 10.72
CA CYS A 134 13.54 22.50 10.67
C CYS A 134 14.25 22.41 9.30
N LEU A 135 13.53 22.62 8.20
CA LEU A 135 14.09 22.53 6.85
C LEU A 135 14.90 23.78 6.46
N ASN A 136 14.51 24.94 6.98
CA ASN A 136 15.20 26.22 6.74
C ASN A 136 16.33 26.51 7.74
N ALA A 137 16.48 25.71 8.80
CA ALA A 137 17.60 25.79 9.74
C ALA A 137 18.92 25.20 9.18
N ARG A 138 19.03 25.09 7.85
CA ARG A 138 20.23 24.62 7.13
C ARG A 138 20.97 25.77 6.48
#